data_AF-A0A120GPW7-F1
#
_entry.id   AF-A0A120GPW7-F1
#
_cell.length_a   1.000
_cell.length_b   1.000
_cell.length_c   1.000
_cell.angle_alpha   90.00
_cell.angle_beta   90.00
_cell.angle_gamma   90.00
#
_symmetry.space_group_name_H-M   'P 1'
#
loop_
_entity.id
_entity.type
_entity.pdbx_description
1 polymer ?
#
loop_
_entity_poly.entity_id
_entity_poly.type
_entity_poly.pdbx_seq_one_letter_code
_entity_poly.pdbx_strand_id
1 'polypeptide(L)'
;MTKRIFLLMLIIILLQILLFDYFDGSIADLTGYMIVSGVPVSNKFVVLGTWYMFFAGLSFLSLGYMRKYISGYGVYLMIREKSRVKLGFRRIGNLMILIFGLSSIQFLFSIVFAFITNEEQAFFYDDFQSFIWIASLYMLSNFVLIFIQMALQLHVTEEVALLLTNVYVLVSVTLGGVLLSAQKLTWLLYFLVPNFGMYVRSDVLEMGGISAVHAYIVLTVMTLILTVLTYGRLKKIDLI
;
A
#
# COMPACT_ATOMS: atom_id res chain seq x y z
N MET A 1 -12.35 17.25 -10.65
CA MET A 1 -11.74 16.82 -9.37
C MET A 1 -10.41 16.07 -9.56
N THR A 2 -10.16 15.43 -10.70
CA THR A 2 -8.99 14.56 -10.97
C THR A 2 -7.63 15.27 -11.13
N LYS A 3 -7.55 16.41 -11.83
CA LYS A 3 -6.26 17.07 -12.11
C LYS A 3 -5.53 17.58 -10.86
N ARG A 4 -6.27 18.18 -9.91
CA ARG A 4 -5.69 18.72 -8.66
C ARG A 4 -5.18 17.62 -7.74
N ILE A 5 -5.95 16.52 -7.61
CA ILE A 5 -5.56 15.36 -6.80
C ILE A 5 -4.33 14.68 -7.39
N PHE A 6 -4.31 14.50 -8.71
CA PHE A 6 -3.13 13.95 -9.39
C PHE A 6 -1.88 14.80 -9.18
N LEU A 7 -2.00 16.13 -9.34
CA LEU A 7 -0.90 17.07 -9.12
C LEU A 7 -0.41 17.04 -7.66
N LEU A 8 -1.32 16.94 -6.69
CA LEU A 8 -0.97 16.79 -5.28
C LEU A 8 -0.24 15.47 -5.01
N MET A 9 -0.65 14.36 -5.63
CA MET A 9 0.08 13.09 -5.52
C MET A 9 1.48 13.17 -6.12
N LEU A 10 1.66 13.88 -7.25
CA LEU A 10 3.00 14.12 -7.81
C LEU A 10 3.88 14.93 -6.86
N ILE A 11 3.34 15.96 -6.20
CA ILE A 11 4.06 16.73 -5.18
C ILE A 11 4.45 15.82 -4.02
N ILE A 12 3.54 14.95 -3.55
CA ILE A 12 3.84 14.00 -2.47
C ILE A 12 4.97 13.04 -2.87
N ILE A 13 4.94 12.49 -4.08
CA ILE A 13 5.99 11.59 -4.59
C ILE A 13 7.35 12.31 -4.62
N LEU A 14 7.39 13.52 -5.18
CA LEU A 14 8.62 14.32 -5.24
C LEU A 14 9.15 14.64 -3.85
N LEU A 15 8.28 15.13 -2.96
CA LEU A 15 8.65 15.48 -1.60
C LEU A 15 9.16 14.25 -0.83
N GLN A 16 8.50 13.10 -1.00
CA GLN A 16 8.92 11.86 -0.38
C GLN A 16 10.33 11.46 -0.82
N ILE A 17 10.63 11.48 -2.12
CA ILE A 17 11.96 11.11 -2.65
C ILE A 17 13.03 12.04 -2.10
N LEU A 18 12.80 13.36 -2.15
CA LEU A 18 13.75 14.35 -1.64
C LEU A 18 14.01 14.20 -0.13
N LEU A 19 12.98 13.90 0.65
CA LEU A 19 13.14 13.68 2.09
C LEU A 19 13.85 12.35 2.38
N PHE A 20 13.65 11.32 1.56
CA PHE A 20 14.37 10.06 1.71
C PHE A 20 15.87 10.23 1.47
N ASP A 21 16.22 10.93 0.39
CA ASP A 21 17.60 11.32 0.09
C ASP A 21 18.25 12.09 1.24
N TYR A 22 17.58 13.13 1.73
CA TYR A 22 18.10 13.98 2.79
C TYR A 22 18.31 13.24 4.12
N PHE A 23 17.41 12.34 4.51
CA PHE A 23 17.45 11.71 5.84
C PHE A 23 18.13 10.35 5.89
N ASP A 24 18.16 9.59 4.78
CA ASP A 24 18.74 8.24 4.76
C ASP A 24 19.24 7.83 3.36
N GLY A 25 19.95 8.72 2.66
CA GLY A 25 20.54 8.44 1.33
C GLY A 25 21.38 7.16 1.26
N SER A 26 21.99 6.71 2.36
CA SER A 26 22.73 5.43 2.42
C SER A 26 21.89 4.17 2.20
N ILE A 27 20.55 4.25 2.34
CA ILE A 27 19.63 3.14 2.11
C ILE A 27 19.24 3.02 0.62
N ALA A 28 19.40 4.12 -0.11
CA ALA A 28 19.21 4.16 -1.56
C ALA A 28 20.34 3.39 -2.27
N ASP A 29 21.57 3.48 -1.75
CA ASP A 29 22.74 2.71 -2.17
C ASP A 29 22.56 1.18 -2.13
N LEU A 30 21.70 0.65 -1.24
CA LEU A 30 21.54 -0.80 -1.05
C LEU A 30 20.54 -1.46 -2.00
N THR A 31 19.63 -0.69 -2.60
CA THR A 31 18.53 -1.24 -3.41
C THR A 31 18.42 -0.62 -4.79
N GLY A 32 19.04 0.55 -5.03
CA GLY A 32 18.79 1.37 -6.22
C GLY A 32 17.38 1.96 -6.26
N TYR A 33 16.57 1.78 -5.20
CA TYR A 33 15.20 2.28 -5.09
C TYR A 33 14.94 2.90 -3.71
N MET A 34 15.08 4.22 -3.62
CA MET A 34 14.84 4.99 -2.39
C MET A 34 13.54 4.63 -1.63
N ILE A 35 12.48 4.29 -2.36
CA ILE A 35 11.15 4.11 -1.78
C ILE A 35 10.87 2.64 -1.40
N VAL A 36 11.36 1.70 -2.20
CA VAL A 36 11.09 0.25 -2.04
C VAL A 36 11.92 -0.35 -0.91
N SER A 37 13.06 0.27 -0.62
CA SER A 37 13.89 -0.06 0.52
C SER A 37 13.09 -0.10 1.83
N GLY A 38 12.14 0.82 1.98
CA GLY A 38 11.21 0.84 3.11
C GLY A 38 11.85 1.36 4.40
N VAL A 39 11.30 0.96 5.55
CA VAL A 39 11.73 1.44 6.86
C VAL A 39 12.69 0.43 7.49
N PRO A 40 13.89 0.84 7.97
CA PRO A 40 14.81 -0.09 8.63
C PRO A 40 14.21 -0.71 9.90
N VAL A 41 14.73 -1.86 10.32
CA VAL A 41 14.28 -2.58 11.52
C VAL A 41 14.44 -1.74 12.80
N SER A 42 15.43 -0.85 12.83
CA SER A 42 15.66 0.10 13.92
C SER A 42 14.57 1.17 14.07
N ASN A 43 13.59 1.23 13.14
CA ASN A 43 12.43 2.13 13.19
C ASN A 43 12.82 3.61 13.39
N LYS A 44 13.73 4.15 12.57
CA LYS A 44 13.98 5.60 12.55
C LYS A 44 12.67 6.33 12.24
N PHE A 45 12.09 7.04 13.21
CA PHE A 45 10.77 7.66 13.09
C PHE A 45 10.65 8.65 11.91
N VAL A 46 11.74 9.32 11.58
CA VAL A 46 11.79 10.25 10.44
C VAL A 46 11.60 9.51 9.12
N VAL A 47 12.32 8.39 8.93
CA VAL A 47 12.21 7.53 7.74
C VAL A 47 10.84 6.88 7.65
N LEU A 48 10.26 6.48 8.79
CA LEU A 48 8.88 6.00 8.86
C LEU A 48 7.88 7.05 8.37
N GLY A 49 8.03 8.30 8.82
CA GLY A 49 7.17 9.40 8.39
C GLY A 49 7.26 9.67 6.89
N THR A 50 8.49 9.66 6.35
CA THR A 50 8.73 9.84 4.91
C THR A 50 8.14 8.70 4.09
N TRP A 51 8.35 7.45 4.50
CA TRP A 51 7.76 6.27 3.85
C TRP A 51 6.22 6.32 3.86
N TYR A 52 5.63 6.63 5.01
CA TYR A 52 4.19 6.67 5.21
C TYR A 52 3.48 7.75 4.38
N MET A 53 4.17 8.83 4.01
CA MET A 53 3.58 9.98 3.31
C MET A 53 2.83 9.58 2.03
N PHE A 54 3.39 8.68 1.22
CA PHE A 54 2.73 8.22 0.00
C PHE A 54 1.51 7.37 0.28
N PHE A 55 1.63 6.41 1.22
CA PHE A 55 0.49 5.60 1.63
C PHE A 55 -0.65 6.46 2.19
N ALA A 56 -0.33 7.44 3.03
CA ALA A 56 -1.29 8.41 3.54
C ALA A 56 -1.97 9.15 2.38
N GLY A 57 -1.21 9.62 1.39
CA GLY A 57 -1.75 10.23 0.17
C GLY A 57 -2.76 9.33 -0.56
N LEU A 58 -2.43 8.05 -0.79
CA LEU A 58 -3.35 7.07 -1.38
C LEU A 58 -4.59 6.82 -0.52
N SER A 59 -4.41 6.76 0.79
CA SER A 59 -5.49 6.56 1.77
C SER A 59 -6.47 7.73 1.76
N PHE A 60 -5.97 8.98 1.76
CA PHE A 60 -6.80 10.17 1.61
C PHE A 60 -7.49 10.26 0.24
N LEU A 61 -6.81 9.82 -0.84
CA LEU A 61 -7.40 9.79 -2.17
C LEU A 61 -8.59 8.82 -2.26
N SER A 62 -8.51 7.69 -1.55
CA SER A 62 -9.57 6.69 -1.47
C SER A 62 -10.67 7.03 -0.46
N LEU A 63 -10.59 8.18 0.22
CA LEU A 63 -11.61 8.63 1.17
C LEU A 63 -12.98 8.80 0.50
N GLY A 64 -13.98 8.13 1.05
CA GLY A 64 -15.37 8.23 0.61
C GLY A 64 -15.66 7.59 -0.76
N TYR A 65 -14.72 6.85 -1.34
CA TYR A 65 -14.88 6.28 -2.68
C TYR A 65 -16.02 5.25 -2.74
N MET A 66 -16.17 4.41 -1.71
CA MET A 66 -17.35 3.54 -1.54
C MET A 66 -18.52 4.24 -0.84
N ARG A 67 -18.26 5.15 0.11
CA ARG A 67 -19.34 5.79 0.88
C ARG A 67 -20.26 6.65 0.01
N LYS A 68 -19.69 7.43 -0.91
CA LYS A 68 -20.44 8.20 -1.94
C LYS A 68 -21.27 7.33 -2.87
N TYR A 69 -21.00 6.03 -2.90
CA TYR A 69 -21.80 5.07 -3.65
C TYR A 69 -22.99 4.59 -2.83
N ILE A 70 -22.78 4.28 -1.56
CA ILE A 70 -23.80 3.72 -0.66
C ILE A 70 -24.75 4.80 -0.11
N SER A 71 -24.35 6.07 -0.20
CA SER A 71 -25.13 7.21 0.30
C SER A 71 -25.28 8.29 -0.77
N GLY A 72 -26.35 9.09 -0.67
CA GLY A 72 -26.63 10.20 -1.60
C GLY A 72 -26.95 9.74 -3.03
N TYR A 73 -26.38 10.43 -4.03
CA TYR A 73 -26.66 10.18 -5.46
C TYR A 73 -26.32 8.75 -5.93
N GLY A 74 -25.40 8.06 -5.25
CA GLY A 74 -25.02 6.69 -5.55
C GLY A 74 -26.14 5.66 -5.30
N VAL A 75 -27.07 5.96 -4.40
CA VAL A 75 -28.25 5.12 -4.11
C VAL A 75 -29.15 5.04 -5.35
N TYR A 76 -29.37 6.16 -6.04
CA TYR A 76 -30.17 6.20 -7.25
C TYR A 76 -29.53 5.40 -8.40
N LEU A 77 -28.20 5.42 -8.50
CA LEU A 77 -27.47 4.57 -9.45
C LEU A 77 -27.60 3.08 -9.11
N MET A 78 -27.59 2.72 -7.82
CA MET A 78 -27.79 1.34 -7.36
C MET A 78 -29.19 0.79 -7.64
N ILE A 79 -30.22 1.63 -7.53
CA ILE A 79 -31.60 1.24 -7.82
C ILE A 79 -31.80 1.01 -9.33
N ARG A 80 -31.13 1.81 -10.16
CA ARG A 80 -31.27 1.77 -11.63
C ARG A 80 -30.48 0.64 -12.29
N GLU A 81 -29.36 0.21 -11.72
CA GLU A 81 -28.51 -0.83 -12.31
C GLU A 81 -28.89 -2.24 -11.83
N LYS A 82 -28.97 -3.21 -12.76
CA LYS A 82 -29.42 -4.59 -12.48
C LYS A 82 -28.56 -5.38 -11.47
N SER A 83 -27.32 -4.96 -11.19
CA SER A 83 -26.42 -5.66 -10.25
C SER A 83 -25.55 -4.69 -9.44
N ARG A 84 -25.95 -4.49 -8.18
CA ARG A 84 -25.24 -3.66 -7.17
C ARG A 84 -23.79 -4.10 -6.98
N VAL A 85 -23.58 -5.41 -6.98
CA VAL A 85 -22.26 -6.05 -6.83
C VAL A 85 -21.36 -5.68 -8.00
N LYS A 86 -21.85 -5.79 -9.25
CA LYS A 86 -21.05 -5.50 -10.45
C LYS A 86 -20.53 -4.06 -10.45
N LEU A 87 -21.36 -3.11 -10.07
CA LEU A 87 -20.98 -1.70 -10.00
C LEU A 87 -19.98 -1.44 -8.86
N GLY A 88 -20.18 -2.04 -7.68
CA GLY A 88 -19.25 -1.94 -6.56
C GLY A 88 -17.85 -2.44 -6.94
N PHE A 89 -17.75 -3.62 -7.56
CA PHE A 89 -16.48 -4.16 -8.05
C PHE A 89 -15.89 -3.36 -9.21
N ARG A 90 -16.70 -2.77 -10.09
CA ARG A 90 -16.21 -1.85 -11.14
C ARG A 90 -15.54 -0.62 -10.52
N ARG A 91 -16.09 -0.06 -9.44
CA ARG A 91 -15.48 1.08 -8.74
C ARG A 91 -14.20 0.70 -8.02
N ILE A 92 -14.20 -0.43 -7.32
CA ILE A 92 -12.98 -0.96 -6.70
C ILE A 92 -11.91 -1.16 -7.77
N GLY A 93 -12.25 -1.78 -8.90
CA GLY A 93 -11.34 -1.96 -10.03
C GLY A 93 -10.79 -0.65 -10.57
N ASN A 94 -11.62 0.37 -10.77
CA ASN A 94 -11.16 1.69 -11.21
C ASN A 94 -10.18 2.34 -10.22
N LEU A 95 -10.43 2.20 -8.92
CA LEU A 95 -9.52 2.71 -7.89
C LEU A 95 -8.21 1.92 -7.88
N MET A 96 -8.26 0.59 -8.03
CA MET A 96 -7.05 -0.25 -8.11
C MET A 96 -6.20 0.08 -9.33
N ILE A 97 -6.81 0.35 -10.48
CA ILE A 97 -6.10 0.84 -11.69
C ILE A 97 -5.42 2.20 -11.39
N LEU A 98 -6.10 3.09 -10.68
CA LEU A 98 -5.52 4.39 -10.31
C LEU A 98 -4.35 4.23 -9.33
N ILE A 99 -4.46 3.37 -8.32
CA ILE A 99 -3.37 3.07 -7.38
C ILE A 99 -2.18 2.45 -8.11
N PHE A 100 -2.45 1.53 -9.04
CA PHE A 100 -1.42 0.93 -9.88
C PHE A 100 -0.67 1.98 -10.70
N GLY A 101 -1.42 2.90 -11.32
CA GLY A 101 -0.84 4.01 -12.10
C GLY A 101 0.01 4.94 -11.24
N LEU A 102 -0.49 5.37 -10.07
CA LEU A 102 0.26 6.25 -9.15
C LEU A 102 1.50 5.58 -8.57
N SER A 103 1.39 4.31 -8.18
CA SER A 103 2.53 3.55 -7.68
C SER A 103 3.56 3.33 -8.79
N SER A 104 3.13 3.04 -10.03
CA SER A 104 4.03 2.90 -11.18
C SER A 104 4.76 4.21 -11.48
N ILE A 105 4.07 5.35 -11.39
CA ILE A 105 4.69 6.68 -11.50
C ILE A 105 5.73 6.87 -10.39
N GLN A 106 5.39 6.55 -9.14
CA GLN A 106 6.32 6.63 -8.01
C GLN A 106 7.58 5.78 -8.24
N PHE A 107 7.44 4.55 -8.76
CA PHE A 107 8.57 3.71 -9.16
C PHE A 107 9.43 4.37 -10.24
N LEU A 108 8.82 4.90 -11.29
CA LEU A 108 9.54 5.57 -12.38
C LEU A 108 10.33 6.78 -11.87
N PHE A 109 9.73 7.60 -10.99
CA PHE A 109 10.42 8.73 -10.38
C PHE A 109 11.60 8.27 -9.51
N SER A 110 11.44 7.19 -8.74
CA SER A 110 12.54 6.62 -7.95
C SER A 110 13.70 6.14 -8.84
N ILE A 111 13.40 5.50 -9.98
CA ILE A 111 14.42 5.04 -10.94
C ILE A 111 15.16 6.23 -11.55
N VAL A 112 14.42 7.22 -12.05
CA VAL A 112 15.00 8.42 -12.68
C VAL A 112 15.87 9.19 -11.68
N PHE A 113 15.43 9.30 -10.42
CA PHE A 113 16.19 10.00 -9.39
C PHE A 113 17.50 9.27 -9.06
N ALA A 114 17.46 7.94 -8.89
CA ALA A 114 18.66 7.13 -8.66
C ALA A 114 19.69 7.26 -9.80
N PHE A 115 19.24 7.34 -11.06
CA PHE A 115 20.12 7.61 -12.20
C PHE A 115 20.76 9.01 -12.17
N ILE A 116 20.07 10.02 -11.62
CA ILE A 116 20.56 11.40 -11.56
C ILE A 116 21.57 11.58 -10.42
N THR A 117 21.33 10.98 -9.26
CA THR A 117 22.21 11.09 -8.09
C THR A 117 23.50 10.30 -8.22
N ASN A 118 23.67 9.54 -9.32
CA ASN A 118 24.83 8.71 -9.60
C ASN A 118 25.17 7.78 -8.43
N GLU A 119 24.12 7.28 -7.76
CA GLU A 119 24.19 6.13 -6.87
C GLU A 119 24.44 4.89 -7.73
N GLU A 120 25.69 4.78 -8.20
CA GLU A 120 26.13 3.74 -9.11
C GLU A 120 26.03 2.37 -8.40
N GLN A 121 24.96 1.63 -8.75
CA GLN A 121 24.94 0.19 -9.04
C GLN A 121 25.22 -0.73 -7.83
N ALA A 122 24.27 -1.58 -7.40
CA ALA A 122 24.29 -2.99 -7.84
C ALA A 122 23.09 -3.81 -7.30
N PHE A 123 21.86 -3.47 -7.67
CA PHE A 123 20.77 -4.45 -7.57
C PHE A 123 19.93 -4.54 -8.84
N PHE A 124 19.63 -3.39 -9.48
CA PHE A 124 18.88 -3.36 -10.75
C PHE A 124 19.55 -4.22 -11.85
N TYR A 125 20.87 -4.14 -11.95
CA TYR A 125 21.63 -4.78 -13.03
C TYR A 125 21.96 -6.24 -12.75
N ASP A 126 22.08 -6.63 -11.48
CA ASP A 126 22.56 -7.96 -11.10
C ASP A 126 21.44 -8.98 -10.85
N ASP A 127 20.26 -8.55 -10.39
CA ASP A 127 19.12 -9.46 -10.16
C ASP A 127 17.75 -8.85 -10.48
N PHE A 128 17.44 -8.82 -11.79
CA PHE A 128 16.14 -8.39 -12.31
C PHE A 128 14.97 -9.25 -11.79
N GLN A 129 15.20 -10.51 -11.43
CA GLN A 129 14.16 -11.37 -10.90
C GLN A 129 13.74 -10.90 -9.51
N SER A 130 14.69 -10.73 -8.59
CA SER A 130 14.43 -10.21 -7.24
C SER A 130 13.77 -8.82 -7.29
N PHE A 131 14.15 -7.97 -8.24
CA PHE A 131 13.46 -6.71 -8.49
C PHE A 131 11.96 -6.88 -8.75
N ILE A 132 11.58 -7.75 -9.70
CA ILE A 132 10.17 -7.99 -10.03
C ILE A 132 9.40 -8.49 -8.80
N TRP A 133 10.01 -9.36 -8.01
CA TRP A 133 9.42 -9.88 -6.78
C TRP A 133 9.13 -8.76 -5.78
N ILE A 134 10.11 -7.94 -5.44
CA ILE A 134 9.92 -6.88 -4.43
C ILE A 134 8.94 -5.81 -4.92
N ALA A 135 9.06 -5.38 -6.18
CA ALA A 135 8.16 -4.39 -6.76
C ALA A 135 6.71 -4.86 -6.75
N SER A 136 6.47 -6.13 -7.08
CA SER A 136 5.13 -6.70 -7.07
C SER A 136 4.60 -6.95 -5.65
N LEU A 137 5.44 -7.30 -4.66
CA LEU A 137 5.05 -7.34 -3.24
C LEU A 137 4.63 -5.97 -2.73
N TYR A 138 5.37 -4.91 -3.06
CA TYR A 138 5.03 -3.55 -2.69
C TYR A 138 3.67 -3.12 -3.30
N MET A 139 3.48 -3.36 -4.60
CA MET A 139 2.21 -3.09 -5.28
C MET A 139 1.04 -3.84 -4.66
N LEU A 140 1.22 -5.15 -4.42
CA LEU A 140 0.18 -6.01 -3.88
C LEU A 140 -0.16 -5.61 -2.43
N SER A 141 0.84 -5.27 -1.62
CA SER A 141 0.64 -4.76 -0.26
C SER A 141 -0.19 -3.47 -0.27
N ASN A 142 0.14 -2.51 -1.13
CA ASN A 142 -0.65 -1.29 -1.28
C ASN A 142 -2.09 -1.57 -1.73
N PHE A 143 -2.29 -2.51 -2.66
CA PHE A 143 -3.63 -2.94 -3.05
C PHE A 143 -4.42 -3.53 -1.89
N VAL A 144 -3.81 -4.43 -1.11
CA VAL A 144 -4.47 -5.04 0.06
C VAL A 144 -4.86 -3.96 1.07
N LEU A 145 -3.96 -3.03 1.38
CA LEU A 145 -4.22 -1.97 2.35
C LEU A 145 -5.37 -1.05 1.93
N ILE A 146 -5.38 -0.60 0.66
CA ILE A 146 -6.49 0.23 0.19
C ILE A 146 -7.77 -0.61 0.06
N PHE A 147 -7.68 -1.90 -0.27
CA PHE A 147 -8.86 -2.76 -0.28
C PHE A 147 -9.44 -2.96 1.13
N ILE A 148 -8.60 -3.07 2.17
CA ILE A 148 -9.03 -3.05 3.57
C ILE A 148 -9.81 -1.77 3.85
N GLN A 149 -9.26 -0.60 3.50
CA GLN A 149 -9.94 0.69 3.70
C GLN A 149 -11.30 0.73 3.00
N MET A 150 -11.36 0.26 1.75
CA MET A 150 -12.59 0.23 0.96
C MET A 150 -13.64 -0.72 1.56
N ALA A 151 -13.21 -1.90 2.03
CA ALA A 151 -14.08 -2.85 2.71
C ALA A 151 -14.61 -2.28 4.04
N LEU A 152 -13.77 -1.56 4.80
CA LEU A 152 -14.17 -0.87 6.03
C LEU A 152 -15.20 0.24 5.76
N GLN A 153 -15.06 1.01 4.67
CA GLN A 153 -16.03 2.04 4.29
C GLN A 153 -17.46 1.49 4.04
N LEU A 154 -17.62 0.18 3.80
CA LEU A 154 -18.93 -0.47 3.69
C LEU A 154 -19.61 -0.70 5.05
N HIS A 155 -18.85 -0.60 6.15
CA HIS A 155 -19.28 -0.92 7.50
C HIS A 155 -19.30 0.31 8.42
N VAL A 156 -18.35 1.23 8.26
CA VAL A 156 -18.21 2.44 9.10
C VAL A 156 -18.25 3.72 8.25
N THR A 157 -18.15 4.89 8.89
CA THR A 157 -18.03 6.17 8.18
C THR A 157 -16.67 6.28 7.48
N GLU A 158 -16.57 7.18 6.50
CA GLU A 158 -15.37 7.30 5.68
C GLU A 158 -14.14 7.75 6.48
N GLU A 159 -14.34 8.62 7.46
CA GLU A 159 -13.30 9.13 8.36
C GLU A 159 -12.80 8.05 9.32
N VAL A 160 -13.70 7.22 9.84
CA VAL A 160 -13.33 6.11 10.74
C VAL A 160 -12.57 5.03 9.97
N ALA A 161 -13.00 4.69 8.76
CA ALA A 161 -12.27 3.74 7.91
C ALA A 161 -10.86 4.23 7.57
N LEU A 162 -10.72 5.53 7.26
CA LEU A 162 -9.43 6.18 7.04
C LEU A 162 -8.55 6.07 8.28
N LEU A 163 -9.06 6.47 9.45
CA LEU A 163 -8.31 6.45 10.70
C LEU A 163 -7.84 5.03 11.05
N LEU A 164 -8.74 4.04 11.01
CA LEU A 164 -8.42 2.65 11.33
C LEU A 164 -7.33 2.08 10.41
N THR A 165 -7.40 2.37 9.11
CA THR A 165 -6.41 1.88 8.15
C THR A 165 -5.04 2.51 8.40
N ASN A 166 -4.99 3.82 8.64
CA ASN A 166 -3.73 4.53 8.88
C ASN A 166 -3.09 4.14 10.22
N VAL A 167 -3.90 4.00 11.29
CA VAL A 167 -3.43 3.48 12.57
C VAL A 167 -2.90 2.05 12.41
N TYR A 168 -3.62 1.19 11.69
CA TYR A 168 -3.16 -0.17 11.40
C TYR A 168 -1.79 -0.16 10.69
N VAL A 169 -1.60 0.67 9.67
CA VAL A 169 -0.31 0.75 8.96
C VAL A 169 0.81 1.18 9.89
N LEU A 170 0.64 2.26 10.65
CA LEU A 170 1.68 2.76 11.55
C LEU A 170 2.01 1.77 12.67
N VAL A 171 1.00 1.18 13.30
CA VAL A 171 1.17 0.14 14.33
C VAL A 171 1.84 -1.09 13.73
N SER A 172 1.46 -1.47 12.51
CA SER A 172 2.00 -2.65 11.85
C SER A 172 3.48 -2.51 11.51
N VAL A 173 3.90 -1.34 11.03
CA VAL A 173 5.31 -1.09 10.72
C VAL A 173 6.13 -0.98 12.01
N THR A 174 5.63 -0.29 13.02
CA THR A 174 6.34 -0.15 14.30
C THR A 174 6.49 -1.50 15.01
N LEU A 175 5.40 -2.25 15.19
CA LEU A 175 5.43 -3.59 15.78
C LEU A 175 6.25 -4.56 14.94
N GLY A 176 6.15 -4.50 13.61
CA GLY A 176 6.94 -5.34 12.71
C GLY A 176 8.45 -5.16 12.95
N GLY A 177 8.92 -3.93 13.09
CA GLY A 177 10.34 -3.65 13.39
C GLY A 177 10.76 -4.18 14.77
N VAL A 178 9.90 -4.08 15.79
CA VAL A 178 10.18 -4.61 17.14
C VAL A 178 10.22 -6.14 17.16
N LEU A 179 9.31 -6.80 16.44
CA LEU A 179 9.27 -8.26 16.37
C LEU A 179 10.46 -8.82 15.59
N LEU A 180 10.84 -8.17 14.48
CA LEU A 180 12.02 -8.53 13.69
C LEU A 180 13.31 -8.34 14.49
N SER A 181 13.45 -7.25 15.26
CA SER A 181 14.63 -7.03 16.09
C SER A 181 14.75 -8.03 17.25
N ALA A 182 13.63 -8.44 17.82
CA ALA A 182 13.60 -9.41 18.92
C ALA A 182 13.68 -10.88 18.44
N GLN A 183 13.55 -11.14 17.13
CA GLN A 183 13.42 -12.48 16.53
C GLN A 183 12.40 -13.40 17.25
N LYS A 184 11.32 -12.81 17.77
CA LYS A 184 10.28 -13.51 18.54
C LYS A 184 8.91 -13.32 17.89
N LEU A 185 8.05 -14.32 18.06
CA LEU A 185 6.66 -14.31 17.57
C LEU A 185 6.56 -13.96 16.07
N THR A 186 7.44 -14.54 15.25
CA THR A 186 7.50 -14.30 13.80
C THR A 186 6.19 -14.61 13.09
N TRP A 187 5.36 -15.50 13.63
CA TRP A 187 4.02 -15.79 13.11
C TRP A 187 3.08 -14.55 13.10
N LEU A 188 3.25 -13.60 14.02
CA LEU A 188 2.46 -12.36 14.03
C LEU A 188 2.77 -11.48 12.81
N LEU A 189 3.98 -11.59 12.25
CA LEU A 189 4.40 -10.82 11.07
C LEU A 189 3.50 -11.14 9.84
N TYR A 190 2.87 -12.31 9.80
CA TYR A 190 1.91 -12.65 8.75
C TYR A 190 0.71 -11.70 8.68
N PHE A 191 0.32 -11.08 9.78
CA PHE A 191 -0.79 -10.12 9.83
C PHE A 191 -0.36 -8.68 9.58
N LEU A 192 0.95 -8.43 9.48
CA LEU A 192 1.53 -7.09 9.44
C LEU A 192 1.88 -6.70 7.99
N VAL A 193 0.84 -6.64 7.13
CA VAL A 193 0.91 -6.47 5.67
C VAL A 193 1.93 -5.44 5.15
N PRO A 194 2.00 -4.21 5.67
CA PRO A 194 2.97 -3.20 5.22
C PRO A 194 4.43 -3.68 5.19
N ASN A 195 4.80 -4.64 6.03
CA ASN A 195 6.18 -5.12 6.14
C ASN A 195 6.61 -5.97 4.94
N PHE A 196 5.68 -6.60 4.22
CA PHE A 196 6.00 -7.42 3.05
C PHE A 196 6.43 -6.59 1.84
N GLY A 197 6.00 -5.34 1.77
CA GLY A 197 6.35 -4.43 0.68
C GLY A 197 7.68 -3.68 0.88
N MET A 198 8.44 -3.98 1.95
CA MET A 198 9.69 -3.28 2.27
C MET A 198 10.88 -4.21 2.09
N TYR A 199 11.81 -3.86 1.20
CA TYR A 199 12.98 -4.70 0.92
C TYR A 199 13.88 -4.91 2.15
N VAL A 200 14.17 -3.84 2.90
CA VAL A 200 15.03 -3.94 4.10
C VAL A 200 14.45 -4.88 5.17
N ARG A 201 13.16 -5.21 5.07
CA ARG A 201 12.50 -6.18 5.94
C ARG A 201 12.31 -7.54 5.28
N SER A 202 12.28 -7.66 3.95
CA SER A 202 12.10 -8.94 3.25
C SER A 202 13.25 -9.90 3.53
N ASP A 203 14.49 -9.42 3.54
CA ASP A 203 15.65 -10.27 3.81
C ASP A 203 15.64 -10.80 5.26
N VAL A 204 15.24 -9.95 6.21
CA VAL A 204 15.12 -10.31 7.63
C VAL A 204 13.92 -11.24 7.85
N LEU A 205 12.84 -11.05 7.10
CA LEU A 205 11.68 -11.93 7.10
C LEU A 205 12.04 -13.33 6.58
N GLU A 206 12.88 -13.42 5.54
CA GLU A 206 13.36 -14.69 5.00
C GLU A 206 14.24 -15.43 6.01
N MET A 207 15.16 -14.74 6.68
CA MET A 207 15.91 -15.29 7.81
C MET A 207 15.00 -15.74 8.97
N GLY A 208 13.86 -15.07 9.15
CA GLY A 208 12.82 -15.41 10.11
C GLY A 208 11.85 -16.53 9.67
N GLY A 209 12.10 -17.15 8.51
CA GLY A 209 11.32 -18.26 7.96
C GLY A 209 10.12 -17.87 7.09
N ILE A 210 9.93 -16.57 6.82
CA ILE A 210 8.89 -16.06 5.93
C ILE A 210 9.49 -15.76 4.57
N SER A 211 9.47 -16.75 3.67
CA SER A 211 9.93 -16.52 2.30
C SER A 211 8.97 -15.61 1.52
N ALA A 212 9.47 -14.98 0.46
CA ALA A 212 8.66 -14.14 -0.43
C ALA A 212 7.38 -14.86 -0.90
N VAL A 213 7.48 -16.15 -1.24
CA VAL A 213 6.33 -16.98 -1.67
C VAL A 213 5.22 -17.01 -0.62
N HIS A 214 5.57 -17.16 0.67
CA HIS A 214 4.60 -17.13 1.75
C HIS A 214 3.91 -15.77 1.85
N ALA A 215 4.65 -14.67 1.66
CA ALA A 215 4.08 -13.33 1.66
C ALA A 215 3.04 -13.16 0.52
N TYR A 216 3.30 -13.66 -0.69
CA TYR A 216 2.29 -13.67 -1.76
C TYR A 216 1.06 -14.46 -1.38
N ILE A 217 1.24 -15.69 -0.88
CA ILE A 217 0.12 -16.55 -0.50
C ILE A 217 -0.76 -15.81 0.52
N VAL A 218 -0.15 -15.19 1.52
CA VAL A 218 -0.88 -14.42 2.55
C VAL A 218 -1.63 -13.24 1.94
N LEU A 219 -0.99 -12.43 1.09
CA LEU A 219 -1.64 -11.30 0.43
C LEU A 219 -2.79 -11.75 -0.50
N THR A 220 -2.61 -12.85 -1.25
CA THR A 220 -3.65 -13.43 -2.09
C THR A 220 -4.82 -13.97 -1.27
N VAL A 221 -4.54 -14.67 -0.17
CA VAL A 221 -5.61 -15.15 0.73
C VAL A 221 -6.36 -13.98 1.36
N MET A 222 -5.66 -12.94 1.81
CA MET A 222 -6.29 -11.73 2.34
C MET A 222 -7.17 -11.02 1.30
N THR A 223 -6.70 -10.87 0.06
CA THR A 223 -7.52 -10.27 -1.02
C THR A 223 -8.76 -11.10 -1.33
N LEU A 224 -8.67 -12.43 -1.31
CA LEU A 224 -9.83 -13.32 -1.47
C LEU A 224 -10.83 -13.13 -0.31
N ILE A 225 -10.36 -13.12 0.93
CA ILE A 225 -11.21 -12.88 2.11
C ILE A 225 -11.91 -11.53 2.00
N LEU A 226 -11.18 -10.46 1.68
CA LEU A 226 -11.73 -9.12 1.50
C LEU A 226 -12.76 -9.07 0.36
N THR A 227 -12.51 -9.80 -0.72
CA THR A 227 -13.45 -9.92 -1.85
C THR A 227 -14.76 -10.56 -1.41
N VAL A 228 -14.71 -11.67 -0.66
CA VAL A 228 -15.88 -12.37 -0.15
C VAL A 228 -16.67 -11.49 0.83
N LEU A 229 -15.97 -10.82 1.77
CA LEU A 229 -16.60 -9.90 2.72
C LEU A 229 -17.28 -8.72 2.02
N THR A 230 -16.59 -8.10 1.06
CA THR A 230 -17.11 -6.98 0.25
C THR A 230 -18.32 -7.42 -0.58
N TYR A 231 -18.25 -8.58 -1.23
CA TYR A 231 -19.36 -9.16 -1.99
C TYR A 231 -20.58 -9.39 -1.10
N GLY A 232 -20.37 -10.05 0.06
CA GLY A 232 -21.43 -10.36 1.02
C GLY A 232 -22.09 -9.09 1.53
N ARG A 233 -21.32 -8.04 1.81
CA ARG A 233 -21.87 -6.77 2.26
C ARG A 233 -22.64 -6.06 1.15
N LEU A 234 -22.07 -5.92 -0.05
CA LEU A 234 -22.72 -5.27 -1.20
C LEU A 234 -24.06 -5.92 -1.58
N LYS A 235 -24.18 -7.24 -1.41
CA LYS A 235 -25.45 -7.96 -1.65
C LYS A 235 -26.52 -7.62 -0.60
N LYS A 236 -26.12 -7.39 0.65
CA LYS A 236 -26.98 -7.12 1.81
C LYS A 236 -27.19 -5.62 2.08
N ILE A 237 -26.85 -4.74 1.15
CA ILE A 237 -27.16 -3.30 1.31
C ILE A 237 -28.65 -3.11 1.04
N ASP A 238 -29.39 -2.82 2.10
CA ASP A 238 -30.77 -2.38 2.02
C ASP A 238 -30.80 -0.95 1.44
N LEU A 239 -31.61 -0.75 0.40
CA LEU A 239 -31.79 0.51 -0.29
C LEU A 239 -33.21 1.04 0.00
N ILE A 240 -33.54 1.25 1.27
CA ILE A 240 -34.69 2.03 1.75
C ILE A 240 -34.30 2.60 3.13
#